data_AF-A0A6A6ZR11-F1
#
_entry.id   AF-A0A6A6ZR11-F1
#
_cell.length_a   1.000
_cell.length_b   1.000
_cell.length_c   1.000
_cell.angle_alpha   90.00
_cell.angle_beta   90.00
_cell.angle_gamma   90.00
#
_symmetry.space_group_name_H-M   'P 1'
#
loop_
_entity.id
_entity.type
_entity.pdbx_description
1 polymer ?
#
loop_
_entity_poly.entity_id
_entity_poly.type
_entity_poly.pdbx_seq_one_letter_code
_entity_poly.pdbx_strand_id
1 'polypeptide(L)'
;MIRRNAIPIAAVALALLLVLFFYSSGTGRETWEGLPQRVGLGEHVGASHPPGSPSSSAGHSSHAAQDPHYEEWNPKLNFKPGSRLPSGHNYTSVLVIAKTKEENIDWMDEKLPNQVKHVYVADDPKAPLHPPKNKGHEVMIYLTWIIDNYDKLPDVAIFMHAHQLTWHNDDLLGNDAARMIERLSRQRVWREGFVNMRCSWYPGCPDWMHPGETEKNDFKQEEILLAKSWSELFPLDAVPAVLAQPCCAQFALSRERIQAKPYAQYVWYRDWLFNTQLPDHLSGRIWEYVWQFVFTGENVHCPKENVCFCDQYGTCFGGEEAYNDFTTLRGELGDRERDLREWEDKGKAIEEAEKKGEHEKLEKLEKPEPGKDKDFRREIDRLRPIVDGLKDAAEKRGQDPKARAEEAGREWNEGDDF
;
A
#
# COMPACT_ATOMS: atom_id res chain seq x y z
N MET A 1 25.18 -70.27 16.49
CA MET A 1 25.23 -68.90 17.04
C MET A 1 26.63 -68.34 16.76
N ILE A 2 26.74 -67.02 16.55
CA ILE A 2 27.96 -66.25 16.13
C ILE A 2 28.20 -66.38 14.60
N ARG A 3 28.10 -65.36 13.73
CA ARG A 3 28.10 -63.89 13.84
C ARG A 3 27.25 -63.29 12.70
N ARG A 4 26.04 -62.80 12.99
CA ARG A 4 25.23 -61.92 12.10
C ARG A 4 25.59 -60.43 12.24
N ASN A 5 26.64 -60.10 13.01
CA ASN A 5 27.00 -58.72 13.36
C ASN A 5 28.25 -58.18 12.66
N ALA A 6 28.87 -58.94 11.73
CA ALA A 6 30.08 -58.49 11.03
C ALA A 6 29.78 -57.54 9.86
N ILE A 7 28.61 -57.67 9.24
CA ILE A 7 28.19 -56.88 8.07
C ILE A 7 28.03 -55.38 8.40
N PRO A 8 27.33 -54.96 9.47
CA PRO A 8 27.22 -53.54 9.78
C PRO A 8 28.56 -52.91 10.20
N ILE A 9 29.42 -53.67 10.88
CA ILE A 9 30.75 -53.18 11.28
C ILE A 9 31.67 -52.99 10.06
N ALA A 10 31.62 -53.91 9.09
CA ALA A 10 32.36 -53.79 7.84
C ALA A 10 31.86 -52.60 7.00
N ALA A 11 30.55 -52.35 6.97
CA ALA A 11 29.97 -51.21 6.26
C ALA A 11 30.39 -49.87 6.88
N VAL A 12 30.40 -49.76 8.22
CA VAL A 12 30.88 -48.57 8.92
C VAL A 12 32.38 -48.36 8.71
N ALA A 13 33.18 -49.42 8.75
CA ALA A 13 34.62 -49.34 8.47
C ALA A 13 34.90 -48.89 7.02
N LEU A 14 34.13 -49.39 6.05
CA LEU A 14 34.24 -48.98 4.65
C LEU A 14 33.84 -47.51 4.45
N ALA A 15 32.77 -47.06 5.11
CA ALA A 15 32.36 -45.65 5.07
C ALA A 15 33.42 -44.71 5.66
N LEU A 16 34.01 -45.09 6.81
CA LEU A 16 35.09 -44.29 7.42
C LEU A 16 36.35 -44.26 6.55
N LEU A 17 36.69 -45.38 5.89
CA LEU A 17 37.81 -45.43 4.94
C LEU A 17 37.55 -44.58 3.69
N LEU A 18 36.32 -44.55 3.18
CA LEU A 18 35.95 -43.68 2.07
C LEU A 18 36.02 -42.21 2.47
N VAL A 19 35.51 -41.83 3.66
CA VAL A 19 35.62 -40.46 4.17
C VAL A 19 37.08 -40.05 4.36
N LEU A 20 37.91 -40.92 4.98
CA LEU A 20 39.34 -40.66 5.13
C LEU A 20 40.05 -40.54 3.78
N PHE A 21 39.71 -41.37 2.79
CA PHE A 21 40.28 -41.29 1.45
C PHE A 21 39.86 -39.99 0.74
N PHE A 22 38.61 -39.55 0.90
CA PHE A 22 38.13 -38.27 0.37
C PHE A 22 38.81 -37.06 1.04
N TYR A 23 39.11 -37.11 2.33
CA TYR A 23 39.78 -36.01 3.03
C TYR A 23 41.31 -36.02 2.93
N SER A 24 41.93 -37.19 2.67
CA SER A 24 43.39 -37.33 2.55
C SER A 24 43.91 -37.30 1.12
N SER A 25 43.05 -37.55 0.12
CA SER A 25 43.41 -37.37 -1.29
C SER A 25 43.38 -35.88 -1.66
N GLY A 26 44.43 -35.40 -2.32
CA GLY A 26 44.54 -34.00 -2.77
C GLY A 26 43.34 -33.56 -3.60
N THR A 27 42.80 -34.46 -4.43
CA THR A 27 41.62 -34.26 -5.27
C THR A 27 40.33 -34.02 -4.48
N GLY A 28 40.11 -34.75 -3.38
CA GLY A 28 38.90 -34.56 -2.55
C GLY A 28 38.96 -33.28 -1.72
N ARG A 29 40.16 -32.86 -1.32
CA ARG A 29 40.42 -31.58 -0.64
C ARG A 29 40.24 -30.38 -1.58
N GLU A 30 40.75 -30.45 -2.81
CA GLU A 30 40.52 -29.44 -3.86
C GLU A 30 39.04 -29.32 -4.24
N THR A 31 38.30 -30.44 -4.26
CA THR A 31 36.86 -30.43 -4.55
C THR A 31 36.04 -29.78 -3.42
N TRP A 32 36.49 -29.92 -2.16
CA TRP A 32 35.88 -29.25 -1.00
C TRP A 32 36.24 -27.77 -0.89
N GLU A 33 37.47 -27.40 -1.24
CA GLU A 33 37.89 -25.99 -1.31
C GLU A 33 37.22 -25.25 -2.49
N GLY A 34 36.78 -25.98 -3.53
CA GLY A 34 36.01 -25.45 -4.67
C GLY A 34 34.49 -25.39 -4.47
N LEU A 35 33.95 -25.95 -3.38
CA LEU A 35 32.53 -25.80 -3.05
C LEU A 35 32.31 -24.42 -2.42
N PRO A 36 31.48 -23.54 -3.01
CA PRO A 36 31.25 -22.22 -2.45
C PRO A 36 30.56 -22.36 -1.08
N GLN A 37 31.28 -22.06 0.01
CA GLN A 37 30.66 -21.77 1.30
C GLN A 37 29.95 -20.42 1.23
N ARG A 38 28.79 -20.37 0.56
CA ARG A 38 27.88 -19.22 0.64
C ARG A 38 26.67 -19.59 1.50
N VAL A 39 26.85 -19.53 2.81
CA VAL A 39 25.80 -19.08 3.72
C VAL A 39 26.26 -17.70 4.19
N GLY A 40 25.89 -16.67 3.44
CA GLY A 40 26.21 -15.28 3.73
C GLY A 40 25.03 -14.42 3.33
N LEU A 41 24.36 -13.83 4.33
CA LEU A 41 23.37 -12.78 4.16
C LEU A 41 24.05 -11.56 3.55
N GLY A 42 23.95 -11.39 2.23
CA GLY A 42 23.85 -10.09 1.57
C GLY A 42 24.89 -9.00 1.83
N GLU A 43 26.16 -9.29 2.15
CA GLU A 43 27.21 -8.25 2.15
C GLU A 43 28.01 -8.27 0.84
N HIS A 44 27.73 -7.30 -0.03
CA HIS A 44 28.65 -6.91 -1.09
C HIS A 44 29.80 -6.12 -0.47
N VAL A 45 30.98 -6.74 -0.33
CA VAL A 45 32.22 -6.02 -0.07
C VAL A 45 32.59 -5.26 -1.34
N GLY A 46 32.18 -3.99 -1.38
CA GLY A 46 32.61 -3.03 -2.38
C GLY A 46 34.13 -2.88 -2.38
N ALA A 47 34.63 -2.59 -3.57
CA ALA A 47 36.03 -2.37 -3.88
C ALA A 47 36.71 -1.39 -2.91
N SER A 48 37.74 -1.88 -2.20
CA SER A 48 38.75 -1.03 -1.57
C SER A 48 40.10 -1.71 -1.61
N HIS A 49 40.87 -1.46 -2.67
CA HIS A 49 42.32 -1.66 -2.64
C HIS A 49 42.98 -0.39 -2.05
N PRO A 50 43.74 -0.49 -0.94
CA PRO A 50 44.65 0.57 -0.55
C PRO A 50 45.90 0.53 -1.44
N PRO A 51 46.46 1.67 -1.86
CA PRO A 51 47.63 1.69 -2.73
C PRO A 51 48.93 1.48 -1.93
N GLY A 52 49.72 0.49 -2.34
CA GLY A 52 51.17 0.48 -2.10
C GLY A 52 51.74 -0.79 -1.50
N SER A 53 52.27 -1.69 -2.35
CA SER A 53 53.61 -2.31 -2.22
C SER A 53 53.90 -3.24 -3.41
N PRO A 54 55.18 -3.45 -3.78
CA PRO A 54 55.58 -3.75 -5.16
C PRO A 54 55.59 -5.24 -5.52
N SER A 55 55.54 -5.45 -6.83
CA SER A 55 55.52 -6.69 -7.60
C SER A 55 56.55 -7.74 -7.22
N SER A 56 56.11 -9.00 -7.10
CA SER A 56 56.92 -10.17 -7.47
C SER A 56 56.17 -10.99 -8.51
N SER A 57 56.78 -11.07 -9.69
CA SER A 57 56.38 -11.82 -10.86
C SER A 57 56.32 -13.34 -10.61
N ALA A 58 55.15 -13.94 -10.84
CA ALA A 58 55.05 -15.32 -11.28
C ALA A 58 53.81 -15.42 -12.18
N GLY A 59 54.05 -15.69 -13.46
CA GLY A 59 53.00 -15.82 -14.46
C GLY A 59 52.12 -17.02 -14.17
N HIS A 60 50.89 -16.77 -13.74
CA HIS A 60 49.75 -17.63 -13.97
C HIS A 60 48.70 -16.76 -14.64
N SER A 61 48.39 -17.08 -15.89
CA SER A 61 47.24 -16.54 -16.60
C SER A 61 45.98 -17.12 -15.94
N SER A 62 45.58 -16.53 -14.81
CA SER A 62 44.20 -16.66 -14.36
C SER A 62 43.37 -15.83 -15.33
N HIS A 63 42.70 -16.52 -16.25
CA HIS A 63 41.40 -16.03 -16.69
C HIS A 63 40.54 -15.98 -15.43
N ALA A 64 40.65 -14.88 -14.67
CA ALA A 64 39.63 -14.50 -13.72
C ALA A 64 38.38 -14.38 -14.57
N ALA A 65 37.51 -15.38 -14.50
CA ALA A 65 36.17 -15.28 -15.04
C ALA A 65 35.61 -14.00 -14.43
N GLN A 66 35.47 -12.96 -15.25
CA GLN A 66 34.67 -11.82 -14.85
C GLN A 66 33.30 -12.41 -14.56
N ASP A 67 32.85 -12.22 -13.32
CA ASP A 67 31.48 -12.50 -12.97
C ASP A 67 30.59 -11.87 -14.06
N PRO A 68 29.61 -12.61 -14.61
CA PRO A 68 28.68 -12.06 -15.59
C PRO A 68 28.17 -10.70 -15.09
N HIS A 69 27.99 -9.75 -16.00
CA HIS A 69 27.32 -8.49 -15.66
C HIS A 69 25.88 -8.81 -15.21
N TYR A 70 25.69 -9.03 -13.90
CA TYR A 70 24.41 -9.40 -13.30
C TYR A 70 23.39 -8.25 -13.33
N GLU A 71 23.82 -7.04 -13.69
CA GLU A 71 22.96 -5.87 -13.88
C GLU A 71 21.85 -6.12 -14.93
N GLU A 72 22.10 -6.98 -15.92
CA GLU A 72 21.12 -7.35 -16.95
C GLU A 72 20.15 -8.46 -16.52
N TRP A 73 20.38 -9.14 -15.39
CA TRP A 73 19.61 -10.31 -14.96
C TRP A 73 18.33 -9.95 -14.19
N ASN A 74 18.22 -8.72 -13.70
CA ASN A 74 16.99 -8.18 -13.11
C ASN A 74 16.63 -6.84 -13.78
N PRO A 75 16.10 -6.85 -15.01
CA PRO A 75 15.67 -5.62 -15.67
C PRO A 75 14.57 -4.98 -14.82
N LYS A 76 14.90 -3.85 -14.17
CA LYS A 76 13.92 -3.10 -13.39
C LYS A 76 12.81 -2.59 -14.31
N LEU A 77 11.56 -2.76 -13.88
CA LEU A 77 10.42 -2.21 -14.59
C LEU A 77 10.57 -0.70 -14.68
N ASN A 78 10.56 -0.18 -15.90
CA ASN A 78 10.60 1.27 -16.13
C ASN A 78 9.18 1.81 -16.15
N PHE A 79 8.76 2.32 -15.01
CA PHE A 79 7.48 2.98 -14.82
C PHE A 79 7.52 4.40 -15.39
N LYS A 80 6.85 4.60 -16.53
CA LYS A 80 6.77 5.89 -17.20
C LYS A 80 5.41 6.57 -16.93
N PRO A 81 5.35 7.90 -17.02
CA PRO A 81 4.07 8.60 -17.11
C PRO A 81 3.24 8.08 -18.29
N GLY A 82 1.92 8.17 -18.15
CA GLY A 82 0.98 7.75 -19.18
C GLY A 82 1.22 8.45 -20.52
N SER A 83 0.97 7.73 -21.61
CA SER A 83 1.10 8.28 -22.95
C SER A 83 0.14 9.44 -23.19
N ARG A 84 0.49 10.33 -24.13
CA ARG A 84 -0.37 11.45 -24.49
C ARG A 84 -1.59 10.96 -25.27
N LEU A 85 -2.77 11.23 -24.74
CA LEU A 85 -4.04 11.04 -25.44
C LEU A 85 -4.53 12.37 -26.03
N PRO A 86 -5.42 12.35 -27.04
CA PRO A 86 -6.00 13.57 -27.58
C PRO A 86 -6.77 14.38 -26.54
N SER A 87 -6.75 15.70 -26.64
CA SER A 87 -7.59 16.57 -25.80
C SER A 87 -9.07 16.20 -25.96
N GLY A 88 -9.79 16.12 -24.84
CA GLY A 88 -11.19 15.69 -24.80
C GLY A 88 -11.41 14.17 -24.95
N HIS A 89 -10.35 13.35 -24.82
CA HIS A 89 -10.48 11.89 -24.78
C HIS A 89 -11.46 11.45 -23.69
N ASN A 90 -12.42 10.61 -24.04
CA ASN A 90 -13.36 10.06 -23.09
C ASN A 90 -12.79 8.79 -22.46
N TYR A 91 -12.18 8.93 -21.29
CA TYR A 91 -11.56 7.83 -20.55
C TYR A 91 -12.60 6.79 -20.13
N THR A 92 -12.44 5.57 -20.64
CA THR A 92 -13.23 4.42 -20.17
C THR A 92 -12.80 4.03 -18.76
N SER A 93 -13.76 3.79 -17.86
CA SER A 93 -13.48 3.36 -16.49
C SER A 93 -14.33 2.18 -16.04
N VAL A 94 -13.75 1.36 -15.16
CA VAL A 94 -14.47 0.29 -14.43
C VAL A 94 -14.21 0.40 -12.93
N LEU A 95 -15.23 0.07 -12.13
CA LEU A 95 -15.09 -0.17 -10.70
C LEU A 95 -14.93 -1.66 -10.44
N VAL A 96 -13.86 -2.03 -9.75
CA VAL A 96 -13.62 -3.38 -9.25
C VAL A 96 -13.89 -3.35 -7.76
N ILE A 97 -15.00 -3.96 -7.35
CA ILE A 97 -15.46 -3.91 -5.97
C ILE A 97 -15.23 -5.26 -5.30
N ALA A 98 -14.51 -5.24 -4.18
CA ALA A 98 -14.45 -6.36 -3.26
C ALA A 98 -15.55 -6.21 -2.20
N LYS A 99 -16.38 -7.25 -2.05
CA LYS A 99 -17.40 -7.32 -1.01
C LYS A 99 -17.55 -8.73 -0.44
N THR A 100 -18.20 -8.81 0.70
CA THR A 100 -18.80 -9.98 1.33
C THR A 100 -20.31 -9.99 1.05
N LYS A 101 -20.96 -11.12 1.28
CA LYS A 101 -22.38 -11.32 0.98
C LYS A 101 -23.28 -10.32 1.72
N GLU A 102 -22.93 -9.96 2.94
CA GLU A 102 -23.74 -9.11 3.82
C GLU A 102 -23.64 -7.61 3.49
N GLU A 103 -22.59 -7.18 2.80
CA GLU A 103 -22.41 -5.77 2.47
C GLU A 103 -23.42 -5.32 1.40
N ASN A 104 -24.13 -4.22 1.69
CA ASN A 104 -25.07 -3.59 0.77
C ASN A 104 -24.33 -2.67 -0.21
N ILE A 105 -24.67 -2.80 -1.50
CA ILE A 105 -24.08 -2.01 -2.59
C ILE A 105 -25.12 -1.29 -3.46
N ASP A 106 -26.37 -1.24 -3.01
CA ASP A 106 -27.50 -0.66 -3.77
C ASP A 106 -27.25 0.83 -4.09
N TRP A 107 -26.50 1.51 -3.21
CA TRP A 107 -26.06 2.88 -3.40
C TRP A 107 -25.30 3.10 -4.72
N MET A 108 -24.59 2.09 -5.23
CA MET A 108 -23.84 2.22 -6.49
C MET A 108 -24.78 2.32 -7.70
N ASP A 109 -25.93 1.66 -7.65
CA ASP A 109 -26.91 1.74 -8.73
C ASP A 109 -27.69 3.05 -8.67
N GLU A 110 -27.93 3.56 -7.47
CA GLU A 110 -28.57 4.87 -7.25
C GLU A 110 -27.66 6.06 -7.61
N LYS A 111 -26.40 6.02 -7.16
CA LYS A 111 -25.45 7.15 -7.27
C LYS A 111 -24.55 7.08 -8.50
N LEU A 112 -24.25 5.88 -8.98
CA LEU A 112 -23.32 5.64 -10.09
C LEU A 112 -23.95 4.77 -11.19
N PRO A 113 -25.13 5.13 -11.73
CA PRO A 113 -25.90 4.27 -12.64
C PRO A 113 -25.16 3.94 -13.94
N ASN A 114 -24.34 4.87 -14.44
CA ASN A 114 -23.64 4.74 -15.71
C ASN A 114 -22.23 4.15 -15.58
N GLN A 115 -21.75 3.94 -14.35
CA GLN A 115 -20.40 3.44 -14.11
C GLN A 115 -20.40 1.92 -14.23
N VAL A 116 -19.52 1.38 -15.08
CA VAL A 116 -19.32 -0.07 -15.22
C VAL A 116 -18.72 -0.62 -13.92
N LYS A 117 -19.25 -1.74 -13.43
CA LYS A 117 -18.91 -2.37 -12.15
C LYS A 117 -18.62 -3.86 -12.34
N HIS A 118 -17.54 -4.34 -11.73
CA HIS A 118 -17.23 -5.75 -11.53
C HIS A 118 -17.22 -6.01 -10.02
N VAL A 119 -18.33 -6.52 -9.51
CA VAL A 119 -18.54 -6.75 -8.07
C VAL A 119 -18.25 -8.20 -7.75
N TYR A 120 -17.16 -8.46 -7.02
CA TYR A 120 -16.80 -9.79 -6.56
C TYR A 120 -17.28 -10.03 -5.13
N VAL A 121 -17.89 -11.19 -4.91
CA VAL A 121 -18.32 -11.62 -3.57
C VAL A 121 -17.33 -12.66 -3.03
N ALA A 122 -16.55 -12.28 -2.02
CA ALA A 122 -15.44 -13.06 -1.50
C ALA A 122 -15.87 -14.37 -0.83
N ASP A 123 -17.02 -14.37 -0.15
CA ASP A 123 -17.51 -15.44 0.72
C ASP A 123 -18.74 -16.19 0.15
N ASP A 124 -19.09 -15.98 -1.12
CA ASP A 124 -20.13 -16.73 -1.82
C ASP A 124 -19.60 -17.41 -3.09
N PRO A 125 -19.29 -18.73 -3.04
CA PRO A 125 -18.82 -19.49 -4.20
C PRO A 125 -19.81 -19.60 -5.36
N LYS A 126 -21.07 -19.19 -5.16
CA LYS A 126 -22.11 -19.18 -6.20
C LYS A 126 -22.30 -17.80 -6.83
N ALA A 127 -21.59 -16.77 -6.34
CA ALA A 127 -21.68 -15.45 -6.93
C ALA A 127 -21.16 -15.47 -8.39
N PRO A 128 -21.76 -14.68 -9.29
CA PRO A 128 -21.31 -14.61 -10.68
C PRO A 128 -19.83 -14.26 -10.84
N LEU A 129 -19.33 -13.37 -9.96
CA LEU A 129 -17.93 -13.05 -9.81
C LEU A 129 -17.50 -13.44 -8.39
N HIS A 130 -16.66 -14.46 -8.30
CA HIS A 130 -16.10 -14.97 -7.06
C HIS A 130 -14.60 -15.20 -7.26
N PRO A 131 -13.72 -14.79 -6.32
CA PRO A 131 -12.30 -15.08 -6.43
C PRO A 131 -12.06 -16.59 -6.37
N PRO A 132 -10.94 -17.10 -6.92
CA PRO A 132 -10.63 -18.52 -6.89
C PRO A 132 -10.45 -19.09 -5.47
N LYS A 133 -10.21 -18.23 -4.46
CA LYS A 133 -10.15 -18.58 -3.04
C LYS A 133 -10.43 -17.32 -2.21
N ASN A 134 -11.17 -17.45 -1.11
CA ASN A 134 -11.30 -16.35 -0.14
C ASN A 134 -10.03 -16.27 0.73
N LYS A 135 -9.04 -15.49 0.28
CA LYS A 135 -7.71 -15.39 0.91
C LYS A 135 -7.01 -14.08 0.54
N GLY A 136 -6.43 -13.38 1.50
CA GLY A 136 -5.84 -12.06 1.34
C GLY A 136 -6.88 -10.95 1.17
N HIS A 137 -8.10 -11.12 1.70
CA HIS A 137 -9.21 -10.16 1.53
C HIS A 137 -9.38 -9.69 0.05
N GLU A 138 -9.40 -8.38 -0.21
CA GLU A 138 -9.58 -7.76 -1.52
C GLU A 138 -8.46 -8.09 -2.52
N VAL A 139 -7.29 -8.50 -2.04
CA VAL A 139 -6.09 -8.69 -2.87
C VAL A 139 -6.30 -9.79 -3.90
N MET A 140 -6.89 -10.92 -3.48
CA MET A 140 -7.17 -12.02 -4.41
C MET A 140 -8.18 -11.60 -5.48
N ILE A 141 -9.15 -10.76 -5.13
CA ILE A 141 -10.13 -10.21 -6.07
C ILE A 141 -9.43 -9.30 -7.07
N TYR A 142 -8.62 -8.35 -6.60
CA TYR A 142 -7.93 -7.38 -7.45
C TYR A 142 -6.96 -8.06 -8.42
N LEU A 143 -6.13 -8.98 -7.92
CA LEU A 143 -5.22 -9.76 -8.76
C LEU A 143 -5.97 -10.63 -9.76
N THR A 144 -7.06 -11.28 -9.35
CA THR A 144 -7.89 -12.09 -10.25
C THR A 144 -8.52 -11.23 -11.36
N TRP A 145 -9.06 -10.07 -11.02
CA TRP A 145 -9.61 -9.16 -12.03
C TRP A 145 -8.54 -8.68 -13.02
N ILE A 146 -7.35 -8.30 -12.54
CA ILE A 146 -6.24 -7.89 -13.42
C ILE A 146 -5.85 -9.02 -14.37
N ILE A 147 -5.70 -10.24 -13.84
CA ILE A 147 -5.33 -11.43 -14.62
C ILE A 147 -6.39 -11.73 -15.69
N ASP A 148 -7.67 -11.77 -15.31
CA ASP A 148 -8.76 -12.17 -16.21
C ASP A 148 -9.02 -11.13 -17.32
N ASN A 149 -8.63 -9.87 -17.09
CA ASN A 149 -8.90 -8.75 -18.00
C ASN A 149 -7.63 -8.16 -18.64
N TYR A 150 -6.45 -8.75 -18.43
CA TYR A 150 -5.14 -8.17 -18.78
C TYR A 150 -5.04 -7.67 -20.24
N ASP A 151 -5.63 -8.41 -21.18
CA ASP A 151 -5.62 -8.08 -22.62
C ASP A 151 -6.76 -7.13 -23.05
N LYS A 152 -7.73 -6.85 -22.16
CA LYS A 152 -8.97 -6.10 -22.45
C LYS A 152 -9.28 -5.03 -21.39
N LEU A 153 -8.24 -4.41 -20.85
CA LEU A 153 -8.36 -3.41 -19.80
C LEU A 153 -9.04 -2.11 -20.30
N PRO A 154 -9.87 -1.44 -19.47
CA PRO A 154 -10.33 -0.07 -19.73
C PRO A 154 -9.15 0.91 -19.58
N ASP A 155 -9.36 2.19 -19.91
CA ASP A 155 -8.31 3.20 -19.73
C ASP A 155 -7.94 3.34 -18.25
N VAL A 156 -8.96 3.29 -17.38
CA VAL A 156 -8.83 3.39 -15.92
C VAL A 156 -9.58 2.27 -15.19
N ALA A 157 -8.90 1.58 -14.28
CA ALA A 157 -9.52 0.63 -13.35
C ALA A 157 -9.43 1.16 -11.92
N ILE A 158 -10.55 1.21 -11.20
CA ILE A 158 -10.64 1.74 -9.84
C ILE A 158 -10.99 0.58 -8.91
N PHE A 159 -10.14 0.30 -7.93
CA PHE A 159 -10.26 -0.81 -6.98
C PHE A 159 -10.69 -0.25 -5.62
N MET A 160 -11.85 -0.69 -5.12
CA MET A 160 -12.44 -0.16 -3.88
C MET A 160 -13.21 -1.21 -3.08
N HIS A 161 -13.40 -0.89 -1.80
CA HIS A 161 -14.29 -1.62 -0.90
C HIS A 161 -15.76 -1.26 -1.17
N ALA A 162 -16.68 -2.06 -0.64
CA ALA A 162 -18.12 -1.93 -0.90
C ALA A 162 -18.82 -0.74 -0.21
N HIS A 163 -18.24 -0.22 0.86
CA HIS A 163 -18.90 0.75 1.76
C HIS A 163 -18.97 2.15 1.13
N GLN A 164 -20.17 2.74 1.11
CA GLN A 164 -20.32 4.14 0.69
C GLN A 164 -19.71 5.11 1.70
N LEU A 165 -20.19 5.09 2.94
CA LEU A 165 -19.82 6.04 4.00
C LEU A 165 -18.94 5.35 5.05
N THR A 166 -17.67 5.70 5.11
CA THR A 166 -16.70 4.98 5.94
C THR A 166 -15.43 5.78 6.21
N TRP A 167 -14.80 5.55 7.36
CA TRP A 167 -13.59 6.25 7.82
C TRP A 167 -12.36 6.10 6.91
N HIS A 168 -12.34 5.04 6.09
CA HIS A 168 -11.22 4.80 5.17
C HIS A 168 -11.30 5.62 3.88
N ASN A 169 -12.41 6.32 3.65
CA ASN A 169 -12.57 7.34 2.61
C ASN A 169 -12.13 8.72 3.15
N ASP A 170 -11.75 9.65 2.27
CA ASP A 170 -11.29 10.97 2.72
C ASP A 170 -12.43 11.80 3.32
N ASP A 171 -12.16 12.37 4.50
CA ASP A 171 -13.09 13.20 5.26
C ASP A 171 -13.45 14.49 4.52
N LEU A 172 -12.51 15.07 3.77
CA LEU A 172 -12.71 16.25 2.96
C LEU A 172 -13.74 16.00 1.84
N LEU A 173 -13.88 14.75 1.42
CA LEU A 173 -14.89 14.30 0.47
C LEU A 173 -16.12 13.71 1.17
N GLY A 174 -16.27 13.95 2.47
CA GLY A 174 -17.43 13.54 3.27
C GLY A 174 -17.42 12.07 3.63
N ASN A 175 -16.27 11.40 3.59
CA ASN A 175 -16.14 9.96 3.78
C ASN A 175 -16.97 9.14 2.77
N ASP A 176 -17.34 9.74 1.63
CA ASP A 176 -18.29 9.19 0.66
C ASP A 176 -17.60 8.66 -0.61
N ALA A 177 -17.64 7.34 -0.79
CA ALA A 177 -17.08 6.64 -1.93
C ALA A 177 -17.71 7.12 -3.25
N ALA A 178 -19.01 7.45 -3.27
CA ALA A 178 -19.67 7.93 -4.48
C ALA A 178 -19.04 9.25 -4.95
N ARG A 179 -18.82 10.19 -4.02
CA ARG A 179 -18.17 11.48 -4.30
C ARG A 179 -16.72 11.30 -4.75
N MET A 180 -15.98 10.38 -4.12
CA MET A 180 -14.61 10.05 -4.54
C MET A 180 -14.59 9.50 -5.98
N ILE A 181 -15.45 8.54 -6.29
CA ILE A 181 -15.50 7.93 -7.63
C ILE A 181 -15.90 8.97 -8.68
N GLU A 182 -16.93 9.79 -8.41
CA GLU A 182 -17.42 10.80 -9.35
C GLU A 182 -16.37 11.87 -9.64
N ARG A 183 -15.65 12.34 -8.62
CA ARG A 183 -14.71 13.46 -8.75
C ARG A 183 -13.30 13.06 -9.17
N LEU A 184 -12.93 11.79 -9.07
CA LEU A 184 -11.59 11.31 -9.41
C LEU A 184 -11.22 11.68 -10.86
N SER A 185 -10.11 12.38 -11.06
CA SER A 185 -9.59 12.75 -12.39
C SER A 185 -9.04 11.53 -13.11
N ARG A 186 -9.69 11.10 -14.19
CA ARG A 186 -9.24 9.97 -15.01
C ARG A 186 -7.93 10.31 -15.73
N GLN A 187 -7.77 11.57 -16.11
CA GLN A 187 -6.55 12.14 -16.68
C GLN A 187 -5.36 11.99 -15.72
N ARG A 188 -5.54 12.34 -14.44
CA ARG A 188 -4.49 12.13 -13.42
C ARG A 188 -4.16 10.66 -13.27
N VAL A 189 -5.16 9.78 -13.16
CA VAL A 189 -4.91 8.32 -13.08
C VAL A 189 -4.11 7.84 -14.28
N TRP A 190 -4.46 8.31 -15.49
CA TRP A 190 -3.74 7.97 -16.70
C TRP A 190 -2.29 8.46 -16.68
N ARG A 191 -2.09 9.75 -16.38
CA ARG A 191 -0.78 10.42 -16.35
C ARG A 191 0.15 9.81 -15.31
N GLU A 192 -0.30 9.62 -14.08
CA GLU A 192 0.50 9.05 -12.99
C GLU A 192 0.60 7.51 -13.11
N GLY A 193 -0.39 6.88 -13.74
CA GLY A 193 -0.51 5.44 -13.90
C GLY A 193 -1.00 4.70 -12.65
N PHE A 194 -0.65 5.18 -11.47
CA PHE A 194 -1.16 4.72 -10.17
C PHE A 194 -1.51 5.93 -9.33
N VAL A 195 -2.68 5.90 -8.70
CA VAL A 195 -3.03 6.82 -7.61
C VAL A 195 -3.70 6.05 -6.48
N ASN A 196 -3.34 6.40 -5.25
CA ASN A 196 -4.11 5.96 -4.09
C ASN A 196 -5.42 6.76 -4.03
N MET A 197 -6.54 6.11 -3.74
CA MET A 197 -7.83 6.82 -3.61
C MET A 197 -7.86 7.73 -2.38
N ARG A 198 -7.04 7.46 -1.36
CA ARG A 198 -6.91 8.32 -0.18
C ARG A 198 -5.80 9.34 -0.41
N CYS A 199 -6.09 10.61 -0.17
CA CYS A 199 -5.13 11.70 -0.15
C CYS A 199 -4.57 11.97 1.24
N SER A 200 -5.38 11.78 2.29
CA SER A 200 -4.94 12.04 3.67
C SER A 200 -3.80 11.11 4.08
N TRP A 201 -2.70 11.67 4.58
CA TRP A 201 -1.47 10.93 4.90
C TRP A 201 -1.64 9.92 6.03
N TYR A 202 -2.44 10.23 7.04
CA TYR A 202 -2.68 9.31 8.14
C TYR A 202 -3.88 8.39 7.82
N PRO A 203 -3.78 7.08 8.08
CA PRO A 203 -2.56 6.32 8.35
C PRO A 203 -1.79 6.02 7.06
N GLY A 204 -0.46 5.83 7.16
CA GLY A 204 0.34 5.29 6.06
C GLY A 204 1.49 6.14 5.51
N CYS A 205 1.46 7.46 5.71
CA CYS A 205 2.50 8.40 5.27
C CYS A 205 2.98 9.32 6.40
N PRO A 206 4.21 9.88 6.30
CA PRO A 206 5.24 9.61 5.28
C PRO A 206 6.13 8.40 5.63
N ASP A 207 6.03 7.89 6.85
CA ASP A 207 6.90 6.89 7.43
C ASP A 207 6.05 5.91 8.24
N TRP A 208 5.75 4.75 7.67
CA TRP A 208 4.73 3.86 8.22
C TRP A 208 5.21 2.46 8.53
N MET A 209 5.61 1.66 7.55
CA MET A 209 6.07 0.29 7.81
C MET A 209 7.58 0.17 7.69
N HIS A 210 8.19 -0.51 8.65
CA HIS A 210 9.63 -0.78 8.68
C HIS A 210 9.85 -2.29 8.59
N PRO A 211 10.11 -2.86 7.40
CA PRO A 211 10.29 -4.30 7.24
C PRO A 211 11.36 -4.93 8.13
N GLY A 212 12.34 -4.15 8.62
CA GLY A 212 13.37 -4.58 9.56
C GLY A 212 12.95 -4.63 11.03
N GLU A 213 11.73 -4.21 11.36
CA GLU A 213 11.22 -4.21 12.74
C GLU A 213 11.04 -5.65 13.26
N THR A 214 11.35 -5.83 14.54
CA THR A 214 11.23 -7.12 15.23
C THR A 214 10.29 -7.07 16.43
N GLU A 215 9.99 -5.87 16.93
CA GLU A 215 9.05 -5.66 18.01
C GLU A 215 7.61 -5.73 17.51
N LYS A 216 6.76 -6.45 18.26
CA LYS A 216 5.36 -6.57 17.91
C LYS A 216 4.61 -5.28 18.24
N ASN A 217 3.89 -4.77 17.26
CA ASN A 217 2.98 -3.65 17.41
C ASN A 217 1.54 -4.10 17.11
N ASP A 218 0.65 -3.95 18.08
CA ASP A 218 -0.76 -4.36 17.95
C ASP A 218 -1.51 -3.60 16.83
N PHE A 219 -1.04 -2.41 16.46
CA PHE A 219 -1.60 -1.59 15.39
C PHE A 219 -1.00 -1.89 14.01
N LYS A 220 0.15 -2.58 13.96
CA LYS A 220 0.91 -2.91 12.75
C LYS A 220 1.44 -4.34 12.80
N GLN A 221 0.55 -5.29 13.02
CA GLN A 221 0.91 -6.70 13.28
C GLN A 221 1.71 -7.32 12.12
N GLU A 222 1.46 -6.85 10.90
CA GLU A 222 2.15 -7.27 9.68
C GLU A 222 3.60 -6.77 9.56
N GLU A 223 4.01 -5.75 10.32
CA GLU A 223 5.30 -5.07 10.15
C GLU A 223 6.49 -6.04 10.30
N ILE A 224 6.46 -6.87 11.35
CA ILE A 224 7.50 -7.89 11.61
C ILE A 224 7.51 -9.04 10.57
N LEU A 225 6.50 -9.12 9.72
CA LEU A 225 6.36 -10.15 8.68
C LEU A 225 6.75 -9.61 7.29
N LEU A 226 6.95 -8.30 7.15
CA LEU A 226 7.22 -7.65 5.87
C LEU A 226 8.56 -8.06 5.28
N ALA A 227 9.66 -8.11 6.03
CA ALA A 227 10.95 -8.51 5.44
C ALA A 227 10.89 -9.89 4.77
N LYS A 228 10.30 -10.88 5.46
CA LYS A 228 10.14 -12.22 4.91
C LYS A 228 9.21 -12.21 3.69
N SER A 229 8.05 -11.56 3.81
CA SER A 229 7.05 -11.52 2.75
C SER A 229 7.58 -10.76 1.51
N TRP A 230 8.38 -9.72 1.73
CA TRP A 230 9.10 -8.99 0.69
C TRP A 230 10.07 -9.89 -0.06
N SER A 231 10.93 -10.65 0.64
CA SER A 231 11.86 -11.57 -0.01
C SER A 231 11.15 -12.67 -0.81
N GLU A 232 9.92 -13.03 -0.45
CA GLU A 232 9.11 -13.98 -1.21
C GLU A 232 8.41 -13.32 -2.40
N LEU A 233 7.89 -12.10 -2.27
CA LEU A 233 7.17 -11.39 -3.33
C LEU A 233 8.10 -10.78 -4.38
N PHE A 234 9.23 -10.23 -3.93
CA PHE A 234 10.21 -9.47 -4.71
C PHE A 234 11.63 -10.01 -4.46
N PRO A 235 11.91 -11.27 -4.82
CA PRO A 235 13.17 -11.94 -4.47
C PRO A 235 14.43 -11.30 -5.05
N LEU A 236 14.28 -10.40 -6.03
CA LEU A 236 15.38 -9.70 -6.70
C LEU A 236 15.53 -8.23 -6.26
N ASP A 237 14.66 -7.75 -5.37
CA ASP A 237 14.72 -6.39 -4.84
C ASP A 237 15.14 -6.40 -3.37
N ALA A 238 16.01 -5.46 -3.00
CA ALA A 238 16.44 -5.29 -1.62
C ALA A 238 15.24 -4.97 -0.72
N VAL A 239 15.23 -5.54 0.49
CA VAL A 239 14.22 -5.20 1.50
C VAL A 239 14.37 -3.72 1.86
N PRO A 240 13.30 -2.91 1.70
CA PRO A 240 13.39 -1.48 1.94
C PRO A 240 13.40 -1.18 3.44
N ALA A 241 13.99 -0.05 3.81
CA ALA A 241 13.99 0.43 5.19
C ALA A 241 12.59 0.90 5.62
N VAL A 242 11.85 1.52 4.70
CA VAL A 242 10.51 2.10 4.93
C VAL A 242 9.62 1.77 3.74
N LEU A 243 8.37 1.40 4.03
CA LEU A 243 7.26 1.40 3.08
C LEU A 243 6.19 2.38 3.57
N ALA A 244 5.76 3.27 2.69
CA ALA A 244 4.76 4.27 3.02
C ALA A 244 3.90 4.64 1.81
N GLN A 245 2.61 4.71 2.05
CA GLN A 245 1.57 5.26 1.18
C GLN A 245 0.32 5.44 2.03
N PRO A 246 -0.66 6.27 1.66
CA PRO A 246 -1.94 6.31 2.34
C PRO A 246 -2.57 4.90 2.42
N CYS A 247 -3.25 4.60 3.52
CA CYS A 247 -3.74 3.24 3.81
C CYS A 247 -4.79 2.68 2.84
N CYS A 248 -5.24 1.48 3.20
CA CYS A 248 -6.58 0.98 2.98
C CYS A 248 -6.85 0.32 1.62
N ALA A 249 -5.81 0.06 0.82
CA ALA A 249 -5.88 -0.75 -0.40
C ALA A 249 -7.01 -0.32 -1.37
N GLN A 250 -7.27 0.99 -1.47
CA GLN A 250 -8.14 1.56 -2.49
C GLN A 250 -7.27 2.41 -3.43
N PHE A 251 -7.25 2.07 -4.71
CA PHE A 251 -6.38 2.74 -5.68
C PHE A 251 -7.00 2.69 -7.08
N ALA A 252 -6.51 3.55 -7.96
CA ALA A 252 -6.86 3.52 -9.37
C ALA A 252 -5.60 3.35 -10.24
N LEU A 253 -5.74 2.59 -11.32
CA LEU A 253 -4.67 2.24 -12.23
C LEU A 253 -5.04 2.60 -13.67
N SER A 254 -4.06 3.06 -14.42
CA SER A 254 -4.17 3.16 -15.87
C SER A 254 -3.92 1.81 -16.54
N ARG A 255 -4.48 1.62 -17.75
CA ARG A 255 -4.17 0.45 -18.61
C ARG A 255 -2.67 0.25 -18.76
N GLU A 256 -1.97 1.32 -19.14
CA GLU A 256 -0.54 1.28 -19.41
C GLU A 256 0.24 0.91 -18.17
N ARG A 257 -0.22 1.34 -16.98
CA ARG A 257 0.43 0.96 -15.74
C ARG A 257 0.31 -0.51 -15.43
N ILE A 258 -0.88 -1.09 -15.62
CA ILE A 258 -1.08 -2.52 -15.44
C ILE A 258 -0.21 -3.30 -16.43
N GLN A 259 -0.17 -2.88 -17.70
CA GLN A 259 0.56 -3.57 -18.77
C GLN A 259 2.07 -3.32 -18.77
N ALA A 260 2.57 -2.31 -18.03
CA ALA A 260 3.99 -2.13 -17.80
C ALA A 260 4.61 -3.34 -17.08
N LYS A 261 3.79 -4.14 -16.40
CA LYS A 261 4.17 -5.36 -15.71
C LYS A 261 3.65 -6.59 -16.47
N PRO A 262 4.50 -7.58 -16.80
CA PRO A 262 4.05 -8.78 -17.52
C PRO A 262 2.96 -9.55 -16.76
N TYR A 263 2.01 -10.11 -17.50
CA TYR A 263 0.94 -10.99 -16.99
C TYR A 263 1.45 -12.03 -15.97
N ALA A 264 2.57 -12.70 -16.27
CA ALA A 264 3.14 -13.74 -15.42
C ALA A 264 3.52 -13.24 -14.01
N GLN A 265 3.82 -11.95 -13.84
CA GLN A 265 4.14 -11.39 -12.54
C GLN A 265 2.89 -11.21 -11.66
N TYR A 266 1.72 -10.92 -12.25
CA TYR A 266 0.45 -10.94 -11.51
C TYR A 266 0.05 -12.36 -11.09
N VAL A 267 0.32 -13.36 -11.94
CA VAL A 267 0.13 -14.77 -11.57
C VAL A 267 1.04 -15.14 -10.39
N TRP A 268 2.32 -14.76 -10.43
CA TRP A 268 3.27 -14.95 -9.31
C TRP A 268 2.74 -14.36 -7.99
N TYR A 269 2.25 -13.13 -8.03
CA TYR A 269 1.64 -12.47 -6.87
C TYR A 269 0.43 -13.21 -6.32
N ARG A 270 -0.44 -13.70 -7.21
CA ARG A 270 -1.62 -14.47 -6.81
C ARG A 270 -1.23 -15.84 -6.25
N ASP A 271 -0.21 -16.47 -6.83
CA ASP A 271 0.33 -17.75 -6.37
C ASP A 271 0.97 -17.63 -4.98
N TRP A 272 1.61 -16.51 -4.67
CA TRP A 272 2.07 -16.24 -3.31
C TRP A 272 0.91 -16.27 -2.30
N LEU A 273 -0.24 -15.64 -2.62
CA LEU A 273 -1.42 -15.67 -1.76
C LEU A 273 -2.01 -17.08 -1.58
N PHE A 274 -1.99 -17.90 -2.64
CA PHE A 274 -2.48 -19.28 -2.54
C PHE A 274 -1.64 -20.13 -1.59
N ASN A 275 -0.32 -19.93 -1.63
CA ASN A 275 0.68 -20.79 -1.00
C ASN A 275 1.17 -20.31 0.36
N THR A 276 1.04 -19.01 0.66
CA THR A 276 1.48 -18.45 1.94
C THR A 276 0.72 -19.07 3.12
N GLN A 277 1.45 -19.37 4.19
CA GLN A 277 0.89 -19.88 5.45
C GLN A 277 0.44 -18.76 6.38
N LEU A 278 0.60 -17.50 5.97
CA LEU A 278 0.08 -16.37 6.73
C LEU A 278 -1.45 -16.49 6.86
N PRO A 279 -2.05 -16.07 7.99
CA PRO A 279 -3.50 -15.89 8.11
C PRO A 279 -4.05 -14.92 7.06
N ASP A 280 -5.35 -15.03 6.77
CA ASP A 280 -6.07 -14.20 5.79
C ASP A 280 -5.80 -12.68 5.96
N HIS A 281 -6.17 -12.14 7.12
CA HIS A 281 -5.98 -10.74 7.46
C HIS A 281 -4.52 -10.27 7.34
N LEU A 282 -3.54 -11.03 7.83
CA LEU A 282 -2.12 -10.63 7.75
C LEU A 282 -1.62 -10.62 6.31
N SER A 283 -1.98 -11.61 5.49
CA SER A 283 -1.60 -11.58 4.06
C SER A 283 -2.24 -10.40 3.33
N GLY A 284 -3.47 -10.01 3.66
CA GLY A 284 -4.10 -8.80 3.12
C GLY A 284 -3.37 -7.53 3.55
N ARG A 285 -3.04 -7.42 4.84
CA ARG A 285 -2.28 -6.29 5.41
C ARG A 285 -0.88 -6.12 4.83
N ILE A 286 -0.17 -7.22 4.54
CA ILE A 286 1.10 -7.14 3.80
C ILE A 286 0.88 -6.46 2.45
N TRP A 287 -0.16 -6.85 1.72
CA TRP A 287 -0.46 -6.30 0.42
C TRP A 287 -0.89 -4.84 0.44
N GLU A 288 -1.61 -4.43 1.49
CA GLU A 288 -2.00 -3.03 1.72
C GLU A 288 -0.79 -2.07 1.61
N TYR A 289 0.41 -2.49 2.01
CA TYR A 289 1.62 -1.66 2.02
C TYR A 289 2.66 -2.00 0.94
N VAL A 290 2.32 -2.85 -0.04
CA VAL A 290 3.20 -3.10 -1.21
C VAL A 290 2.59 -2.67 -2.54
N TRP A 291 1.31 -2.30 -2.59
CA TRP A 291 0.65 -1.87 -3.83
C TRP A 291 1.37 -0.71 -4.52
N GLN A 292 1.81 0.29 -3.76
CA GLN A 292 2.61 1.40 -4.30
C GLN A 292 3.88 0.88 -4.94
N PHE A 293 4.62 -0.04 -4.31
CA PHE A 293 5.84 -0.59 -4.90
C PHE A 293 5.54 -1.40 -6.17
N VAL A 294 4.49 -2.22 -6.15
CA VAL A 294 4.04 -3.03 -7.28
C VAL A 294 3.76 -2.18 -8.52
N PHE A 295 3.21 -0.97 -8.33
CA PHE A 295 2.76 -0.10 -9.41
C PHE A 295 3.56 1.18 -9.59
N THR A 296 4.58 1.48 -8.78
CA THR A 296 5.42 2.67 -8.95
C THR A 296 6.91 2.33 -8.93
N GLY A 297 7.28 1.19 -8.35
CA GLY A 297 8.67 0.84 -8.05
C GLY A 297 9.25 1.64 -6.87
N GLU A 298 8.45 2.50 -6.25
CA GLU A 298 8.84 3.33 -5.12
C GLU A 298 8.41 2.69 -3.81
N ASN A 299 9.27 2.75 -2.79
CA ASN A 299 8.93 2.24 -1.47
C ASN A 299 8.03 3.22 -0.69
N VAL A 300 8.23 4.52 -0.92
CA VAL A 300 7.50 5.63 -0.30
C VAL A 300 6.79 6.40 -1.40
N HIS A 301 5.46 6.33 -1.42
CA HIS A 301 4.61 7.04 -2.37
C HIS A 301 3.59 7.89 -1.60
N CYS A 302 4.03 9.07 -1.18
CA CYS A 302 3.28 10.00 -0.34
C CYS A 302 3.16 11.36 -1.04
N PRO A 303 2.27 11.50 -2.05
CA PRO A 303 2.06 12.79 -2.69
C PRO A 303 1.56 13.81 -1.66
N LYS A 304 1.92 15.08 -1.84
CA LYS A 304 1.42 16.15 -0.96
C LYS A 304 -0.11 16.17 -1.00
N GLU A 305 -0.74 16.31 0.17
CA GLU A 305 -2.20 16.22 0.30
C GLU A 305 -2.91 17.28 -0.55
N ASN A 306 -2.40 18.53 -0.56
CA ASN A 306 -2.96 19.63 -1.36
C ASN A 306 -2.95 19.31 -2.87
N VAL A 307 -1.84 18.73 -3.37
CA VAL A 307 -1.71 18.30 -4.77
C VAL A 307 -2.63 17.14 -5.06
N CYS A 308 -2.75 16.19 -4.14
CA CYS A 308 -3.67 15.07 -4.27
C CYS A 308 -5.12 15.55 -4.37
N PHE A 309 -5.63 16.28 -3.39
CA PHE A 309 -7.01 16.77 -3.40
C PHE A 309 -7.31 17.67 -4.60
N CYS A 310 -6.37 18.51 -5.01
CA CYS A 310 -6.56 19.41 -6.14
C CYS A 310 -6.62 18.66 -7.47
N ASP A 311 -5.54 17.96 -7.84
CA ASP A 311 -5.40 17.41 -9.17
C ASP A 311 -6.13 16.05 -9.30
N GLN A 312 -6.34 15.32 -8.20
CA GLN A 312 -7.14 14.10 -8.18
C GLN A 312 -8.64 14.34 -8.06
N TYR A 313 -9.08 15.28 -7.21
CA TYR A 313 -10.52 15.44 -6.90
C TYR A 313 -11.08 16.82 -7.24
N GLY A 314 -10.25 17.78 -7.65
CA GLY A 314 -10.68 19.13 -7.97
C GLY A 314 -10.97 19.98 -6.74
N THR A 315 -10.29 19.76 -5.62
CA THR A 315 -10.35 20.64 -4.45
C THR A 315 -9.00 21.34 -4.27
N CYS A 316 -8.85 22.51 -4.89
CA CYS A 316 -7.57 23.21 -5.00
C CYS A 316 -7.51 24.38 -4.03
N PHE A 317 -6.65 24.32 -3.01
CA PHE A 317 -6.57 25.36 -1.98
C PHE A 317 -5.72 26.57 -2.39
N GLY A 318 -4.96 26.46 -3.48
CA GLY A 318 -4.12 27.54 -3.99
C GLY A 318 -2.70 27.49 -3.41
N GLY A 319 -2.20 26.28 -3.14
CA GLY A 319 -0.89 26.02 -2.58
C GLY A 319 -0.93 25.30 -1.23
N GLU A 320 0.23 24.79 -0.85
CA GLU A 320 0.45 24.03 0.39
C GLU A 320 0.18 24.89 1.65
N GLU A 321 0.56 26.16 1.64
CA GLU A 321 0.32 27.09 2.77
C GLU A 321 -1.18 27.29 3.01
N ALA A 322 -1.95 27.60 1.96
CA ALA A 322 -3.39 27.78 2.06
C ALA A 322 -4.13 26.49 2.48
N TYR A 323 -3.62 25.33 2.06
CA TYR A 323 -4.13 24.05 2.53
C TYR A 323 -3.84 23.85 4.03
N ASN A 324 -2.64 24.17 4.50
CA ASN A 324 -2.26 24.04 5.91
C ASN A 324 -3.07 24.98 6.82
N ASP A 325 -3.36 26.21 6.36
CA ASP A 325 -4.25 27.13 7.07
C ASP A 325 -5.66 26.55 7.18
N PHE A 326 -6.18 25.99 6.08
CA PHE A 326 -7.47 25.32 6.07
C PHE A 326 -7.51 24.11 7.02
N THR A 327 -6.50 23.24 6.99
CA THR A 327 -6.47 22.05 7.85
C THR A 327 -6.36 22.42 9.32
N THR A 328 -5.65 23.50 9.65
CA THR A 328 -5.59 24.06 11.01
C THR A 328 -6.97 24.49 11.49
N LEU A 329 -7.67 25.33 10.72
CA LEU A 329 -9.03 25.79 11.07
C LEU A 329 -10.04 24.63 11.15
N ARG A 330 -9.93 23.66 10.24
CA ARG A 330 -10.75 22.45 10.26
C ARG A 330 -10.46 21.59 11.50
N GLY A 331 -9.19 21.48 11.89
CA GLY A 331 -8.78 20.77 13.11
C GLY A 331 -9.37 21.43 14.36
N GLU A 332 -9.22 22.75 14.49
CA GLU A 332 -9.83 23.51 15.59
C GLU A 332 -11.34 23.28 15.66
N LEU A 333 -12.02 23.34 14.52
CA LEU A 333 -13.46 23.11 14.42
C LEU A 333 -13.85 21.70 14.91
N GLY A 334 -13.15 20.67 14.43
CA GLY A 334 -13.37 19.28 14.83
C GLY A 334 -13.10 19.05 16.32
N ASP A 335 -12.09 19.72 16.88
CA ASP A 335 -11.79 19.70 18.31
C ASP A 335 -12.92 20.32 19.13
N ARG A 336 -13.45 21.50 18.73
CA ARG A 336 -14.58 22.13 19.43
C ARG A 336 -15.84 21.26 19.38
N GLU A 337 -16.09 20.59 18.26
CA GLU A 337 -17.21 19.65 18.13
C GLU A 337 -17.06 18.43 19.02
N ARG A 338 -15.84 17.88 19.13
CA ARG A 338 -15.55 16.76 20.02
C ARG A 338 -15.72 17.18 21.48
N ASP A 339 -15.16 18.32 21.88
CA ASP A 339 -15.29 18.85 23.24
C ASP A 339 -16.75 19.06 23.63
N LEU A 340 -17.58 19.58 22.70
CA LEU A 340 -19.02 19.74 22.94
C LEU A 340 -19.72 18.39 23.12
N ARG A 341 -19.44 17.39 22.27
CA ARG A 341 -20.01 16.05 22.41
C ARG A 341 -19.62 15.40 23.74
N GLU A 342 -18.34 15.47 24.10
CA GLU A 342 -17.85 14.92 25.37
C GLU A 342 -18.50 15.61 26.58
N TRP A 343 -18.67 16.94 26.52
CA TRP A 343 -19.38 17.69 27.55
C TRP A 343 -20.84 17.23 27.69
N GLU A 344 -21.55 17.07 26.56
CA GLU A 344 -22.94 16.61 26.54
C GLU A 344 -23.09 15.17 27.04
N ASP A 345 -22.17 14.29 26.69
CA ASP A 345 -22.18 12.89 27.10
C ASP A 345 -21.88 12.73 28.60
N LYS A 346 -20.96 13.53 29.17
CA LYS A 346 -20.76 13.61 30.62
C LYS A 346 -22.05 14.06 31.33
N GLY A 347 -22.73 15.07 30.79
CA GLY A 347 -24.01 15.55 31.32
C GLY A 347 -25.10 14.48 31.33
N LYS A 348 -25.29 13.78 30.20
CA LYS A 348 -26.25 12.67 30.08
C LYS A 348 -25.92 11.52 31.04
N ALA A 349 -24.65 11.16 31.18
CA ALA A 349 -24.25 10.08 32.08
C ALA A 349 -24.59 10.38 33.55
N ILE A 350 -24.47 11.64 33.97
CA ILE A 350 -24.88 12.10 35.31
C ILE A 350 -26.39 12.03 35.46
N GLU A 351 -27.15 12.60 34.51
CA GLU A 351 -28.63 12.58 34.54
C GLU A 351 -29.18 11.15 34.62
N GLU A 352 -28.61 10.22 33.85
CA GLU A 352 -28.99 8.82 33.88
C GLU A 352 -28.70 8.14 35.22
N ALA A 353 -27.54 8.44 35.82
CA ALA A 353 -27.17 7.86 37.12
C ALA A 353 -28.02 8.44 38.26
N GLU A 354 -28.39 9.73 38.20
CA GLU A 354 -29.35 10.36 39.13
C GLU A 354 -30.72 9.69 39.02
N LYS A 355 -31.22 9.50 37.79
CA LYS A 355 -32.51 8.87 37.54
C LYS A 355 -32.59 7.42 38.02
N LYS A 356 -31.48 6.68 37.97
CA LYS A 356 -31.38 5.28 38.42
C LYS A 356 -31.05 5.14 39.91
N GLY A 357 -30.76 6.24 40.62
CA GLY A 357 -30.31 6.19 42.02
C GLY A 357 -28.93 5.53 42.19
N GLU A 358 -28.08 5.56 41.16
CA GLU A 358 -26.75 4.93 41.16
C GLU A 358 -25.71 5.83 41.87
N HIS A 359 -25.87 6.01 43.20
CA HIS A 359 -25.07 6.96 43.99
C HIS A 359 -23.55 6.72 43.90
N GLU A 360 -23.08 5.47 43.95
CA GLU A 360 -21.64 5.15 43.82
C GLU A 360 -21.06 5.49 42.45
N LYS A 361 -21.88 5.48 41.41
CA LYS A 361 -21.46 5.84 40.05
C LYS A 361 -21.39 7.35 39.90
N LEU A 362 -22.34 8.08 40.47
CA LEU A 362 -22.36 9.55 40.47
C LEU A 362 -21.09 10.15 41.09
N GLU A 363 -20.57 9.54 42.16
CA GLU A 363 -19.33 10.00 42.80
C GLU A 363 -18.09 9.80 41.91
N LYS A 364 -18.12 8.83 40.99
CA LYS A 364 -17.02 8.52 40.07
C LYS A 364 -17.09 9.27 38.75
N LEU A 365 -18.26 9.82 38.40
CA LEU A 365 -18.44 10.55 37.15
C LEU A 365 -17.82 11.95 37.25
N GLU A 366 -17.04 12.31 36.24
CA GLU A 366 -16.48 13.64 36.12
C GLU A 366 -17.59 14.63 35.73
N LYS A 367 -17.73 15.71 36.51
CA LYS A 367 -18.74 16.75 36.25
C LYS A 367 -18.23 17.72 35.19
N PRO A 368 -18.96 17.93 34.10
CA PRO A 368 -18.55 18.88 33.09
C PRO A 368 -18.62 20.31 33.63
N GLU A 369 -17.65 21.16 33.25
CA GLU A 369 -17.61 22.55 33.70
C GLU A 369 -18.84 23.34 33.20
N PRO A 370 -19.63 23.98 34.08
CA PRO A 370 -20.82 24.72 33.68
C PRO A 370 -20.49 25.88 32.72
N GLY A 371 -21.25 25.99 31.63
CA GLY A 371 -21.14 27.08 30.66
C GLY A 371 -20.13 26.86 29.53
N LYS A 372 -19.28 25.82 29.60
CA LYS A 372 -18.36 25.46 28.51
C LYS A 372 -19.08 25.05 27.23
N ASP A 373 -20.26 24.46 27.33
CA ASP A 373 -21.11 24.13 26.19
C ASP A 373 -21.42 25.37 25.32
N LYS A 374 -21.69 26.51 25.95
CA LYS A 374 -21.94 27.78 25.26
C LYS A 374 -20.69 28.32 24.57
N ASP A 375 -19.53 28.20 25.21
CA ASP A 375 -18.26 28.61 24.63
C ASP A 375 -17.92 27.73 23.41
N PHE A 376 -18.08 26.41 23.51
CA PHE A 376 -17.85 25.49 22.39
C PHE A 376 -18.80 25.77 21.23
N ARG A 377 -20.11 25.94 21.49
CA ARG A 377 -21.08 26.30 20.44
C ARG A 377 -20.73 27.63 19.76
N ARG A 378 -20.32 28.65 20.52
CA ARG A 378 -19.89 29.93 19.95
C ARG A 378 -18.69 29.79 19.02
N GLU A 379 -17.67 29.01 19.41
CA GLU A 379 -16.51 28.78 18.55
C GLU A 379 -16.85 27.94 17.32
N ILE A 380 -17.72 26.93 17.46
CA ILE A 380 -18.26 26.16 16.34
C ILE A 380 -18.98 27.08 15.34
N ASP A 381 -19.88 27.93 15.83
CA ASP A 381 -20.65 28.86 14.99
C ASP A 381 -19.74 29.89 14.29
N ARG A 382 -18.61 30.26 14.91
CA ARG A 382 -17.58 31.12 14.31
C ARG A 382 -16.78 30.42 13.21
N LEU A 383 -16.32 29.20 13.47
CA LEU A 383 -15.38 28.47 12.62
C LEU A 383 -16.05 27.76 11.44
N ARG A 384 -17.25 27.18 11.63
CA ARG A 384 -17.97 26.43 10.60
C ARG A 384 -18.11 27.16 9.27
N PRO A 385 -18.67 28.38 9.20
CA PRO A 385 -18.85 29.08 7.93
C PRO A 385 -17.52 29.43 7.24
N ILE A 386 -16.43 29.59 8.01
CA ILE A 386 -15.10 29.87 7.46
C ILE A 386 -14.55 28.60 6.78
N VAL A 387 -14.57 27.47 7.48
CA VAL A 387 -14.09 26.18 6.95
C VAL A 387 -14.90 25.77 5.73
N ASP A 388 -16.23 25.86 5.81
CA ASP A 388 -17.11 25.53 4.69
C ASP A 388 -16.87 26.47 3.49
N GLY A 389 -16.73 27.77 3.74
CA GLY A 389 -16.44 28.76 2.69
C GLY A 389 -15.09 28.54 1.99
N LEU A 390 -14.05 28.17 2.74
CA LEU A 390 -12.73 27.84 2.18
C LEU A 390 -12.79 26.57 1.32
N LYS A 391 -13.49 25.54 1.80
CA LYS A 391 -13.70 24.30 1.04
C LYS A 391 -14.45 24.57 -0.26
N ASP A 392 -15.57 25.30 -0.21
CA ASP A 392 -16.36 25.65 -1.40
C ASP A 392 -15.55 26.47 -2.41
N ALA A 393 -14.72 27.41 -1.94
CA ALA A 393 -13.82 28.17 -2.79
C ALA A 393 -12.77 27.27 -3.46
N ALA A 394 -12.22 26.30 -2.73
CA ALA A 394 -11.25 25.35 -3.25
C ALA A 394 -11.86 24.42 -4.32
N GLU A 395 -13.10 23.97 -4.12
CA GLU A 395 -13.84 23.16 -5.10
C GLU A 395 -14.16 23.96 -6.37
N LYS A 396 -14.55 25.23 -6.24
CA LYS A 396 -14.74 26.12 -7.40
C LYS A 396 -13.44 26.35 -8.17
N ARG A 397 -12.33 26.60 -7.47
CA ARG A 397 -11.01 26.76 -8.08
C ARG A 397 -10.59 25.52 -8.85
N GLY A 398 -10.84 24.33 -8.31
CA GLY A 398 -10.51 23.07 -8.97
C GLY A 398 -11.38 22.73 -10.18
N GLN A 399 -12.34 23.57 -10.57
CA GLN A 399 -13.02 23.41 -11.87
C GLN A 399 -12.18 23.95 -13.04
N ASP A 400 -11.12 24.71 -12.76
CA ASP A 400 -10.18 25.21 -13.76
C ASP A 400 -8.99 24.22 -13.94
N PRO A 401 -8.81 23.61 -15.13
CA PRO A 401 -7.66 22.76 -15.43
C PRO A 401 -6.32 23.43 -15.19
N LYS A 402 -6.23 24.74 -15.46
CA LYS A 402 -4.99 25.50 -15.25
C LYS A 402 -4.63 25.57 -13.77
N ALA A 403 -5.62 25.84 -12.90
CA ALA A 403 -5.39 25.86 -11.46
C ALA A 403 -4.95 24.49 -10.92
N ARG A 404 -5.47 23.38 -11.48
CA ARG A 404 -5.02 22.03 -11.12
C ARG A 404 -3.57 21.77 -11.52
N ALA A 405 -3.20 22.18 -12.73
CA ALA A 405 -1.85 22.05 -13.22
C ALA A 405 -0.87 22.89 -12.39
N GLU A 406 -1.20 24.14 -12.08
CA GLU A 406 -0.39 25.03 -11.25
C GLU A 406 -0.15 24.45 -9.85
N GLU A 407 -1.20 23.96 -9.17
CA GLU A 407 -1.06 23.33 -7.85
C GLU A 407 -0.20 22.06 -7.92
N ALA A 408 -0.34 21.26 -8.98
CA ALA A 408 0.46 20.07 -9.21
C ALA A 408 1.89 20.36 -9.71
N GLY A 409 2.27 21.63 -9.91
CA GLY A 409 3.57 22.01 -10.46
C GLY A 409 3.78 21.58 -11.91
N ARG A 410 2.70 21.40 -12.68
CA ARG A 410 2.72 21.02 -14.10
C ARG A 410 2.63 22.25 -14.98
N GLU A 411 3.33 22.23 -16.11
CA GLU A 411 3.13 23.20 -17.18
C GLU A 411 1.73 22.98 -17.82
N TRP A 412 1.03 24.08 -18.11
CA TRP A 412 -0.29 24.06 -18.73
C TRP A 412 -0.31 24.98 -19.95
N ASN A 413 -0.82 24.46 -21.06
CA ASN A 413 -1.00 25.19 -22.31
C ASN A 413 -2.49 25.36 -22.62
N GLU A 414 -2.82 26.37 -23.44
CA GLU A 414 -4.19 26.60 -23.86
C GLU A 414 -4.77 25.38 -24.60
N GLY A 415 -5.83 24.78 -24.04
CA GLY A 415 -6.47 23.57 -24.56
C GLY A 415 -6.08 22.27 -23.87
N ASP A 416 -5.13 22.31 -22.93
CA ASP A 416 -4.82 21.17 -22.04
C ASP A 416 -6.00 20.93 -21.09
N ASP A 417 -6.33 19.65 -20.89
CA ASP A 417 -7.35 19.20 -19.95
C ASP A 417 -6.78 19.04 -18.51
N PHE A 418 -7.49 18.30 -17.65
CA PHE A 418 -7.25 18.26 -16.21
C PHE A 418 -5.96 17.54 -15.78
#